data_AF-A0A962M7V2-F1
#
_entry.id   AF-A0A962M7V2-F1
#
_cell.length_a   1.000
_cell.length_b   1.000
_cell.length_c   1.000
_cell.angle_alpha   90.00
_cell.angle_beta   90.00
_cell.angle_gamma   90.00
#
_symmetry.space_group_name_H-M   'P 1'
#
loop_
_entity.id
_entity.type
_entity.pdbx_description
1 polymer ?
#
loop_
_entity_poly.entity_id
_entity_poly.type
_entity_poly.pdbx_seq_one_letter_code
_entity_poly.pdbx_strand_id
1 'polypeptide(L)'
;MNDILSKLILCEYCHKTFKTEQALISHVCKVQEKYNLGKTREGLLARQVYSYWLKKQKRKVPEYDAFIRSKLFTNFYNFTCFYYLNTETNWEQYVDVMIEQKISPNNWTNEHIIHLYINNQKSIDYESFTLTFIEQCLVDDTLLSKKILLSVDELLKEIFNNNIPITFILLSSTFKHILKNWTTEQCKEFDDFCMKINVDNIMKNNLLIKTTKETLQYFNIN
;
A
#
# COMPACT_ATOMS: atom_id res chain seq x y z
N MET A 1 -38.82 -57.27 -7.97
CA MET A 1 -37.93 -56.31 -7.27
C MET A 1 -37.06 -55.68 -8.34
N ASN A 2 -37.59 -54.67 -9.01
CA ASN A 2 -36.95 -54.09 -10.18
C ASN A 2 -35.91 -53.05 -9.78
N ASP A 3 -34.83 -53.12 -10.53
CA ASP A 3 -33.58 -52.39 -10.49
C ASP A 3 -33.77 -50.88 -10.62
N ILE A 4 -34.11 -50.21 -9.51
CA ILE A 4 -34.11 -48.73 -9.41
C ILE A 4 -33.00 -48.31 -8.45
N LEU A 5 -31.82 -48.90 -8.61
CA LEU A 5 -30.58 -48.22 -8.28
C LEU A 5 -30.32 -47.20 -9.40
N SER A 6 -31.16 -46.15 -9.43
CA SER A 6 -30.93 -44.98 -10.27
C SER A 6 -29.51 -44.49 -9.99
N LYS A 7 -28.60 -44.73 -10.93
CA LYS A 7 -27.18 -44.44 -10.78
C LYS A 7 -27.03 -42.94 -10.57
N LEU A 8 -26.78 -42.52 -9.32
CA LEU A 8 -26.54 -41.12 -9.00
C LEU A 8 -25.32 -40.65 -9.77
N ILE A 9 -25.44 -39.49 -10.41
CA ILE A 9 -24.38 -38.86 -11.18
C ILE A 9 -23.64 -37.90 -10.24
N LEU A 10 -22.31 -37.93 -10.23
CA LEU A 10 -21.47 -37.14 -9.34
C LEU A 10 -20.77 -36.01 -10.11
N CYS A 11 -20.73 -34.81 -9.54
CA CYS A 11 -19.79 -33.79 -10.04
C CYS A 11 -18.36 -34.16 -9.63
N GLU A 12 -17.45 -34.23 -10.59
CA GLU A 12 -16.03 -34.60 -10.35
C GLU A 12 -15.31 -33.61 -9.43
N TYR A 13 -15.74 -32.35 -9.41
CA TYR A 13 -15.12 -31.31 -8.61
C TYR A 13 -15.69 -31.23 -7.19
N CYS A 14 -17.00 -31.07 -7.02
CA CYS A 14 -17.60 -30.87 -5.70
C CYS A 14 -18.17 -32.15 -5.07
N HIS A 15 -18.17 -33.26 -5.80
CA HIS A 15 -18.74 -34.56 -5.40
C HIS A 15 -20.22 -34.52 -4.99
N LYS A 16 -20.95 -33.46 -5.39
CA LYS A 16 -22.39 -33.39 -5.22
C LYS A 16 -23.06 -34.42 -6.14
N THR A 17 -24.04 -35.12 -5.60
CA THR A 17 -24.84 -36.13 -6.31
C THR A 17 -26.06 -35.52 -6.98
N PHE A 18 -26.39 -36.00 -8.17
CA PHE A 18 -27.53 -35.58 -8.99
C PHE A 18 -28.32 -36.80 -9.46
N LYS A 19 -29.64 -36.62 -9.61
CA LYS A 19 -30.55 -37.68 -10.08
C LYS A 19 -30.65 -37.77 -11.61
N THR A 20 -30.30 -36.71 -12.34
CA THR A 20 -30.39 -36.63 -13.80
C THR A 20 -29.16 -35.90 -14.37
N GLU A 21 -28.78 -36.21 -15.61
CA GLU A 21 -27.68 -35.51 -16.31
C GLU A 21 -28.00 -34.02 -16.47
N GLN A 22 -29.24 -33.67 -16.78
CA GLN A 22 -29.64 -32.26 -16.93
C GLN A 22 -29.36 -31.45 -15.65
N ALA A 23 -29.62 -32.04 -14.47
CA ALA A 23 -29.33 -31.37 -13.20
C ALA A 23 -27.83 -31.20 -12.95
N LEU A 24 -26.99 -32.13 -13.41
CA LEU A 24 -25.54 -31.98 -13.39
C LEU A 24 -25.09 -30.88 -14.37
N ILE A 25 -25.63 -30.86 -15.59
CA ILE A 25 -25.26 -29.86 -16.62
C ILE A 25 -25.63 -28.45 -16.15
N SER A 26 -26.78 -28.27 -15.51
CA SER A 26 -27.21 -26.98 -14.97
C SER A 26 -26.50 -26.58 -13.66
N HIS A 27 -25.63 -27.43 -13.10
CA HIS A 27 -24.92 -27.14 -11.86
C HIS A 27 -23.74 -26.19 -12.08
N VAL A 28 -23.82 -25.00 -11.49
CA VAL A 28 -22.66 -24.10 -11.39
C VAL A 28 -21.76 -24.55 -10.23
N CYS A 29 -20.67 -25.23 -10.58
CA CYS A 29 -19.72 -25.73 -9.59
C CYS A 29 -18.69 -24.67 -9.20
N LYS A 30 -18.87 -24.06 -8.02
CA LYS A 30 -17.91 -23.08 -7.47
C LYS A 30 -16.50 -23.63 -7.32
N VAL A 31 -16.35 -24.94 -7.08
CA VAL A 31 -15.02 -25.57 -6.98
C VAL A 31 -14.34 -25.59 -8.35
N GLN A 32 -15.09 -25.94 -9.40
CA GLN A 32 -14.59 -25.89 -10.79
C GLN A 32 -14.19 -24.48 -11.20
N GLU A 33 -15.00 -23.48 -10.85
CA GLU A 33 -14.68 -22.06 -11.09
C GLU A 33 -13.36 -21.67 -10.42
N LYS A 34 -13.18 -22.00 -9.13
CA LYS A 34 -11.91 -21.77 -8.43
C LYS A 34 -10.73 -22.49 -9.07
N TYR A 35 -10.94 -23.70 -9.61
CA TYR A 35 -9.91 -24.41 -10.36
C TYR A 35 -9.50 -23.68 -11.64
N ASN A 36 -10.48 -23.10 -12.35
CA ASN A 36 -10.20 -22.30 -13.54
C ASN A 36 -9.46 -21.01 -13.17
N LEU A 37 -9.90 -20.31 -12.13
CA LEU A 37 -9.21 -19.13 -11.59
C LEU A 37 -7.81 -19.47 -11.08
N GLY A 38 -7.62 -20.63 -10.45
CA GLY A 38 -6.34 -21.09 -9.95
C GLY A 38 -5.27 -21.32 -11.02
N LYS A 39 -5.68 -21.47 -12.29
CA LYS A 39 -4.78 -21.60 -13.44
C LYS A 39 -4.38 -20.25 -14.06
N THR A 40 -5.05 -19.16 -13.67
CA THR A 40 -4.67 -17.82 -14.14
C THR A 40 -3.39 -17.36 -13.44
N ARG A 41 -2.78 -16.29 -13.96
CA ARG A 41 -1.61 -15.68 -13.34
C ARG A 41 -1.90 -15.27 -11.89
N GLU A 42 -3.04 -14.66 -11.64
CA GLU A 42 -3.51 -14.23 -10.32
C GLU A 42 -3.74 -15.43 -9.41
N GLY A 43 -4.32 -16.52 -9.91
CA GLY A 43 -4.48 -17.76 -9.15
C GLY A 43 -3.16 -18.39 -8.71
N LEU A 44 -2.17 -18.40 -9.60
CA LEU A 44 -0.82 -18.89 -9.30
C LEU A 44 -0.11 -17.98 -8.28
N LEU A 45 -0.24 -16.66 -8.42
CA LEU A 45 0.29 -15.71 -7.45
C LEU A 45 -0.42 -15.87 -6.09
N ALA A 46 -1.74 -16.06 -6.07
CA ALA A 46 -2.51 -16.25 -4.84
C ALA A 46 -2.01 -17.47 -4.06
N ARG A 47 -1.63 -18.53 -4.79
CA ARG A 47 -0.98 -19.71 -4.21
C ARG A 47 0.39 -19.39 -3.62
N GLN A 48 1.21 -18.57 -4.29
CA GLN A 48 2.52 -18.14 -3.77
C GLN A 48 2.35 -17.32 -2.49
N VAL A 49 1.49 -16.31 -2.51
CA VAL A 49 1.16 -15.45 -1.36
C VAL A 49 0.65 -16.29 -0.18
N TYR A 50 -0.29 -17.19 -0.42
CA TYR A 50 -0.82 -18.10 0.61
C TYR A 50 0.27 -18.98 1.23
N SER A 51 1.17 -19.52 0.39
CA SER A 51 2.27 -20.36 0.83
C SER A 51 3.26 -19.57 1.68
N TYR A 52 3.58 -18.34 1.27
CA TYR A 52 4.43 -17.41 2.02
C TYR A 52 3.82 -17.09 3.39
N TRP A 53 2.54 -16.71 3.42
CA TRP A 53 1.80 -16.39 4.63
C TRP A 53 1.77 -17.56 5.64
N LEU A 54 1.58 -18.79 5.17
CA LEU A 54 1.64 -19.98 6.04
C LEU A 54 3.05 -20.25 6.55
N LYS A 55 4.07 -20.15 5.70
CA LYS A 55 5.49 -20.36 6.07
C LYS A 55 5.93 -19.36 7.13
N LYS A 56 5.58 -18.08 6.99
CA LYS A 56 5.87 -17.02 7.98
C LYS A 56 5.22 -17.30 9.33
N GLN A 57 4.04 -17.92 9.33
CA GLN A 57 3.38 -18.41 10.55
C GLN A 57 3.88 -19.79 11.03
N LYS A 58 4.95 -20.34 10.42
CA LYS A 58 5.50 -21.67 10.74
C LYS A 58 4.49 -22.81 10.58
N ARG A 59 3.57 -22.69 9.64
CA ARG A 59 2.55 -23.72 9.32
C ARG A 59 2.91 -24.48 8.06
N LYS A 60 2.56 -25.77 8.02
CA LYS A 60 2.73 -26.59 6.81
C LYS A 60 1.86 -26.05 5.68
N VAL A 61 2.46 -25.89 4.51
CA VAL A 61 1.76 -25.50 3.29
C VAL A 61 1.00 -26.72 2.76
N PRO A 62 -0.34 -26.65 2.61
CA PRO A 62 -1.12 -27.77 2.09
C PRO A 62 -0.91 -27.92 0.59
N GLU A 63 -1.35 -29.05 0.03
CA GLU A 63 -1.34 -29.31 -1.41
C GLU A 63 -2.19 -28.29 -2.19
N TYR A 64 -1.93 -28.19 -3.49
CA TYR A 64 -2.62 -27.24 -4.37
C TYR A 64 -4.14 -27.44 -4.36
N ASP A 65 -4.64 -28.68 -4.48
CA ASP A 65 -6.07 -28.98 -4.44
C ASP A 65 -6.72 -28.53 -3.12
N ALA A 66 -6.05 -28.80 -1.99
CA ALA A 66 -6.51 -28.38 -0.68
C ALA A 66 -6.59 -26.84 -0.57
N PHE A 67 -5.66 -26.10 -1.20
CA PHE A 67 -5.74 -24.64 -1.29
C PHE A 67 -6.94 -24.18 -2.12
N ILE A 68 -7.14 -24.72 -3.33
CA ILE A 68 -8.25 -24.36 -4.22
C ILE A 68 -9.61 -24.58 -3.54
N ARG A 69 -9.77 -25.70 -2.84
CA ARG A 69 -11.01 -26.04 -2.12
C ARG A 69 -11.20 -25.21 -0.85
N SER A 70 -10.17 -24.54 -0.34
CA SER A 70 -10.24 -23.78 0.90
C SER A 70 -11.19 -22.57 0.80
N LYS A 71 -11.69 -22.13 1.96
CA LYS A 71 -12.43 -20.87 2.09
C LYS A 71 -11.54 -19.64 1.84
N LEU A 72 -10.23 -19.80 1.99
CA LEU A 72 -9.24 -18.72 1.86
C LEU A 72 -8.87 -18.42 0.41
N PHE A 73 -9.06 -19.38 -0.52
CA PHE A 73 -8.72 -19.19 -1.95
C PHE A 73 -9.19 -17.84 -2.49
N THR A 74 -10.48 -17.53 -2.31
CA THR A 74 -11.10 -16.31 -2.84
C THR A 74 -10.46 -15.04 -2.26
N ASN A 75 -10.07 -15.05 -0.99
CA ASN A 75 -9.46 -13.88 -0.34
C ASN A 75 -8.05 -13.61 -0.88
N PHE A 76 -7.24 -14.67 -1.02
CA PHE A 76 -5.92 -14.54 -1.62
C PHE A 76 -6.00 -14.20 -3.12
N TYR A 77 -6.94 -14.78 -3.84
CA TYR A 77 -7.19 -14.45 -5.25
C TYR A 77 -7.57 -12.97 -5.43
N ASN A 78 -8.53 -12.49 -4.65
CA ASN A 78 -8.96 -11.09 -4.70
C ASN A 78 -7.81 -10.14 -4.32
N PHE A 79 -7.01 -10.49 -3.31
CA PHE A 79 -5.82 -9.73 -2.96
C PHE A 79 -4.85 -9.64 -4.14
N THR A 80 -4.59 -10.74 -4.85
CA THR A 80 -3.67 -10.72 -5.99
C THR A 80 -4.23 -9.97 -7.19
N CYS A 81 -5.53 -10.04 -7.46
CA CYS A 81 -6.17 -9.22 -8.48
C CYS A 81 -6.03 -7.73 -8.15
N PHE A 82 -6.26 -7.36 -6.89
CA PHE A 82 -6.10 -5.99 -6.42
C PHE A 82 -4.64 -5.51 -6.54
N TYR A 83 -3.68 -6.29 -6.03
CA TYR A 83 -2.27 -5.91 -6.00
C TYR A 83 -1.68 -5.80 -7.41
N TYR A 84 -2.05 -6.72 -8.31
CA TYR A 84 -1.58 -6.70 -9.69
C TYR A 84 -2.05 -5.48 -10.49
N LEU A 85 -3.23 -4.93 -10.16
CA LEU A 85 -3.78 -3.75 -10.84
C LEU A 85 -3.22 -2.42 -10.30
N ASN A 86 -2.67 -2.39 -9.09
CA ASN A 86 -2.40 -1.13 -8.38
C ASN A 86 -0.94 -0.91 -7.96
N THR A 87 -0.07 -1.93 -7.96
CA THR A 87 1.28 -1.82 -7.39
C THR A 87 2.28 -2.78 -8.06
N GLU A 88 3.49 -2.32 -8.35
CA GLU A 88 4.40 -3.08 -9.23
C GLU A 88 5.39 -4.05 -8.56
N THR A 89 5.78 -3.96 -7.28
CA THR A 89 7.10 -4.59 -6.96
C THR A 89 7.32 -5.36 -5.66
N ASN A 90 6.47 -5.35 -4.63
CA ASN A 90 6.78 -6.17 -3.43
C ASN A 90 5.56 -6.49 -2.54
N TRP A 91 4.83 -7.55 -2.87
CA TRP A 91 3.68 -7.98 -2.08
C TRP A 91 4.10 -8.64 -0.77
N GLU A 92 5.33 -9.16 -0.69
CA GLU A 92 5.88 -9.83 0.49
C GLU A 92 5.92 -8.90 1.70
N GLN A 93 6.37 -7.66 1.51
CA GLN A 93 6.38 -6.63 2.56
C GLN A 93 4.97 -6.32 3.07
N TYR A 94 3.99 -6.23 2.16
CA TYR A 94 2.60 -6.06 2.54
C TYR A 94 2.13 -7.21 3.43
N VAL A 95 2.39 -8.45 3.02
CA VAL A 95 2.02 -9.64 3.79
C VAL A 95 2.70 -9.67 5.15
N ASP A 96 3.97 -9.28 5.24
CA ASP A 96 4.71 -9.23 6.50
C ASP A 96 4.06 -8.24 7.48
N VAL A 97 3.74 -7.02 7.04
CA VAL A 97 3.02 -6.03 7.87
C VAL A 97 1.66 -6.56 8.33
N MET A 98 0.90 -7.22 7.44
CA MET A 98 -0.39 -7.81 7.81
C MET A 98 -0.24 -8.92 8.85
N ILE A 99 0.81 -9.73 8.78
CA ILE A 99 1.09 -10.79 9.76
C ILE A 99 1.46 -10.18 11.11
N GLU A 100 2.37 -9.19 11.13
CA GLU A 100 2.81 -8.50 12.34
C GLU A 100 1.64 -7.85 13.08
N GLN A 101 0.73 -7.22 12.32
CA GLN A 101 -0.47 -6.59 12.86
C GLN A 101 -1.64 -7.56 13.09
N LYS A 102 -1.46 -8.86 12.82
CA LYS A 102 -2.48 -9.91 12.99
C LYS A 102 -3.76 -9.65 12.18
N ILE A 103 -3.64 -9.05 11.00
CA ILE A 103 -4.75 -8.77 10.10
C ILE A 103 -5.04 -10.01 9.24
N SER A 104 -6.29 -10.49 9.30
CA SER A 104 -6.74 -11.65 8.53
C SER A 104 -6.77 -11.38 7.02
N PRO A 105 -6.43 -12.38 6.17
CA PRO A 105 -6.50 -12.25 4.70
C PRO A 105 -7.84 -11.76 4.14
N ASN A 106 -8.94 -11.97 4.86
CA ASN A 106 -10.27 -11.50 4.45
C ASN A 106 -10.35 -9.96 4.36
N ASN A 107 -9.46 -9.25 5.05
CA ASN A 107 -9.46 -7.78 5.15
C ASN A 107 -8.35 -7.11 4.34
N TRP A 108 -7.48 -7.87 3.66
CA TRP A 108 -6.32 -7.31 2.96
C TRP A 108 -6.68 -6.43 1.76
N THR A 109 -7.88 -6.59 1.20
CA THR A 109 -8.38 -5.73 0.13
C THR A 109 -9.23 -4.58 0.64
N ASN A 110 -9.33 -4.38 1.97
CA ASN A 110 -10.08 -3.26 2.53
C ASN A 110 -9.27 -1.97 2.38
N GLU A 111 -9.91 -0.94 1.83
CA GLU A 111 -9.32 0.39 1.60
C GLU A 111 -8.62 0.96 2.84
N HIS A 112 -9.22 0.86 4.03
CA HIS A 112 -8.61 1.35 5.27
C HIS A 112 -7.31 0.60 5.60
N ILE A 113 -7.27 -0.72 5.37
CA ILE A 113 -6.08 -1.53 5.65
C ILE A 113 -4.97 -1.23 4.64
N ILE A 114 -5.34 -0.99 3.39
CA ILE A 114 -4.41 -0.56 2.34
C ILE A 114 -3.82 0.81 2.71
N HIS A 115 -4.64 1.79 3.12
CA HIS A 115 -4.15 3.09 3.57
C HIS A 115 -3.23 2.98 4.78
N LEU A 116 -3.55 2.10 5.73
CA LEU A 116 -2.70 1.86 6.89
C LEU A 116 -1.31 1.34 6.47
N TYR A 117 -1.26 0.39 5.53
CA TYR A 117 0.01 -0.10 4.98
C TYR A 117 0.79 1.01 4.27
N ILE A 118 0.13 1.78 3.39
CA ILE A 118 0.74 2.88 2.66
C ILE A 118 1.33 3.90 3.64
N ASN A 119 0.62 4.24 4.71
CA ASN A 119 1.09 5.20 5.70
C ASN A 119 2.29 4.67 6.52
N ASN A 120 2.31 3.38 6.84
CA ASN A 120 3.45 2.76 7.52
C ASN A 120 4.69 2.67 6.62
N GLN A 121 4.53 2.30 5.34
CA GLN A 121 5.64 2.32 4.38
C GLN A 121 6.16 3.73 4.17
N LYS A 122 5.25 4.70 4.00
CA LYS A 122 5.61 6.11 3.88
C LYS A 122 6.41 6.60 5.08
N SER A 123 6.17 6.14 6.31
CA SER A 123 7.01 6.56 7.44
C SER A 123 8.43 5.97 7.39
N ILE A 124 8.58 4.73 6.92
CA ILE A 124 9.86 4.03 6.83
C ILE A 124 10.72 4.59 5.69
N ASP A 125 10.13 4.78 4.50
CA ASP A 125 10.80 5.40 3.36
C ASP A 125 11.12 6.87 3.62
N TYR A 126 10.25 7.59 4.34
CA TYR A 126 10.45 8.97 4.75
C TYR A 126 11.67 9.13 5.66
N GLU A 127 11.82 8.27 6.67
CA GLU A 127 12.95 8.36 7.61
C GLU A 127 14.28 8.04 6.89
N SER A 128 14.30 6.96 6.10
CA SER A 128 15.49 6.56 5.35
C SER A 128 15.88 7.58 4.28
N PHE A 129 14.92 8.13 3.54
CA PHE A 129 15.17 9.18 2.54
C PHE A 129 15.66 10.46 3.21
N THR A 130 15.03 10.88 4.31
CA THR A 130 15.41 12.09 5.05
C THR A 130 16.85 11.98 5.56
N LEU A 131 17.23 10.83 6.13
CA LEU A 131 18.60 10.60 6.61
C LEU A 131 19.61 10.59 5.45
N THR A 132 19.29 9.91 4.34
CA THR A 132 20.16 9.88 3.15
C THR A 132 20.33 11.27 2.53
N PHE A 133 19.25 12.06 2.46
CA PHE A 133 19.28 13.42 1.96
C PHE A 133 20.09 14.35 2.87
N ILE A 134 19.92 14.25 4.20
CA ILE A 134 20.74 14.98 5.17
C ILE A 134 22.21 14.63 5.01
N GLU A 135 22.55 13.34 4.92
CA GLU A 135 23.94 12.89 4.73
C GLU A 135 24.54 13.45 3.44
N GLN A 136 23.78 13.43 2.34
CA GLN A 136 24.23 14.02 1.07
C GLN A 136 24.45 15.54 1.18
N CYS A 137 23.56 16.25 1.87
CA CYS A 137 23.71 17.69 2.10
C CYS A 137 24.88 18.02 3.04
N LEU A 138 25.22 17.15 4.00
CA LEU A 138 26.36 17.32 4.91
C LEU A 138 27.71 17.00 4.25
N VAL A 139 27.70 16.12 3.24
CA VAL A 139 28.91 15.73 2.49
C VAL A 139 29.23 16.74 1.37
N ASP A 140 28.21 17.40 0.82
CA ASP A 140 28.35 18.38 -0.27
C ASP A 140 27.56 19.66 0.00
N ASP A 141 28.21 20.65 0.63
CA ASP A 141 27.69 22.01 0.81
C ASP A 141 27.33 22.70 -0.53
N THR A 142 27.80 22.17 -1.67
CA THR A 142 27.49 22.73 -3.00
C THR A 142 26.12 22.33 -3.55
N LEU A 143 25.52 21.27 -2.99
CA LEU A 143 24.21 20.76 -3.37
C LEU A 143 23.09 21.72 -2.92
N LEU A 144 23.27 22.35 -1.76
CA LEU A 144 22.40 23.41 -1.26
C LEU A 144 22.68 24.74 -1.96
N SER A 145 23.94 25.08 -2.21
CA SER A 145 24.29 26.38 -2.83
C SER A 145 23.90 26.50 -4.30
N LYS A 146 23.88 25.39 -5.06
CA LYS A 146 23.29 25.36 -6.42
C LYS A 146 21.76 25.54 -6.44
N LYS A 147 21.08 25.26 -5.32
CA LYS A 147 19.62 25.34 -5.18
C LYS A 147 19.11 26.66 -4.56
N ILE A 148 19.99 27.61 -4.21
CA ILE A 148 19.64 28.94 -3.66
C ILE A 148 18.87 29.81 -4.67
N LEU A 149 18.93 29.47 -5.97
CA LEU A 149 18.28 30.21 -7.07
C LEU A 149 16.94 29.62 -7.53
N LEU A 150 16.41 28.60 -6.86
CA LEU A 150 15.12 28.01 -7.23
C LEU A 150 13.99 29.01 -6.99
N SER A 151 13.15 29.22 -7.99
CA SER A 151 11.85 29.87 -7.81
C SER A 151 10.95 29.03 -6.91
N VAL A 152 9.91 29.65 -6.32
CA VAL A 152 8.92 28.95 -5.49
C VAL A 152 8.35 27.75 -6.24
N ASP A 153 7.97 27.91 -7.50
CA ASP A 153 7.43 26.83 -8.33
C ASP A 153 8.40 25.68 -8.57
N GLU A 154 9.68 25.96 -8.81
CA GLU A 154 10.70 24.91 -9.01
C GLU A 154 10.98 24.17 -7.72
N LEU A 155 11.00 24.88 -6.59
CA LEU A 155 11.10 24.27 -5.28
C LEU A 155 9.88 23.40 -5.00
N LEU A 156 8.66 23.91 -5.20
CA LEU A 156 7.43 23.14 -5.00
C LEU A 156 7.34 21.90 -5.90
N LYS A 157 7.81 21.99 -7.14
CA LYS A 157 7.95 20.84 -8.05
C LYS A 157 8.95 19.82 -7.51
N GLU A 158 10.10 20.25 -7.02
CA GLU A 158 11.09 19.36 -6.40
C GLU A 158 10.55 18.71 -5.13
N ILE A 159 9.81 19.46 -4.31
CA ILE A 159 9.14 18.96 -3.10
C ILE A 159 8.12 17.90 -3.46
N PHE A 160 7.29 18.18 -4.47
CA PHE A 160 6.24 17.27 -4.90
C PHE A 160 6.80 16.03 -5.60
N ASN A 161 7.73 16.21 -6.55
CA ASN A 161 8.32 15.13 -7.33
C ASN A 161 9.20 14.19 -6.48
N ASN A 162 9.87 14.73 -5.46
CA ASN A 162 10.74 13.96 -4.57
C ASN A 162 10.08 13.65 -3.21
N ASN A 163 8.78 13.93 -3.05
CA ASN A 163 8.04 13.75 -1.80
C ASN A 163 8.74 14.35 -0.55
N ILE A 164 9.38 15.52 -0.71
CA ILE A 164 10.12 16.16 0.37
C ILE A 164 9.14 16.70 1.42
N PRO A 165 9.34 16.44 2.71
CA PRO A 165 8.43 16.92 3.73
C PRO A 165 8.57 18.44 3.90
N ILE A 166 7.44 19.15 3.83
CA ILE A 166 7.43 20.61 3.99
C ILE A 166 7.99 21.07 5.35
N THR A 167 7.86 20.22 6.38
CA THR A 167 8.42 20.45 7.71
C THR A 167 9.95 20.41 7.71
N PHE A 168 10.57 19.55 6.92
CA PHE A 168 12.03 19.49 6.79
C PHE A 168 12.58 20.77 6.15
N ILE A 169 11.83 21.29 5.20
CA ILE A 169 12.13 22.53 4.50
C ILE A 169 12.02 23.70 5.47
N LEU A 170 10.92 23.81 6.22
CA LEU A 170 10.73 24.84 7.24
C LEU A 170 11.78 24.83 8.37
N LEU A 171 12.35 23.66 8.69
CA LEU A 171 13.38 23.52 9.73
C LEU A 171 14.81 23.78 9.22
N SER A 172 15.05 23.67 7.91
CA SER A 172 16.36 23.89 7.31
C SER A 172 16.82 25.33 7.49
N SER A 173 18.05 25.51 8.00
CA SER A 173 18.71 26.82 8.09
C SER A 173 18.87 27.47 6.70
N THR A 174 19.11 26.66 5.68
CA THR A 174 19.20 27.09 4.28
C THR A 174 17.86 27.60 3.78
N PHE A 175 16.76 26.90 4.05
CA PHE A 175 15.44 27.38 3.64
C PHE A 175 15.03 28.63 4.40
N LYS A 176 15.36 28.74 5.70
CA LYS A 176 15.18 29.98 6.46
C LYS A 176 15.95 31.14 5.84
N HIS A 177 17.11 30.89 5.23
CA HIS A 177 17.87 31.88 4.49
C HIS A 177 17.23 32.21 3.13
N ILE A 178 16.63 31.23 2.45
CA ILE A 178 15.89 31.41 1.19
C ILE A 178 14.63 32.26 1.43
N LEU A 179 13.84 31.94 2.47
CA LEU A 179 12.64 32.68 2.87
C LEU A 179 12.94 34.16 3.17
N LYS A 180 14.10 34.47 3.76
CA LYS A 180 14.52 35.86 4.01
C LYS A 180 14.71 36.67 2.73
N ASN A 181 14.92 36.01 1.59
CA ASN A 181 15.14 36.63 0.30
C ASN A 181 13.87 36.62 -0.58
N TRP A 182 12.77 36.03 -0.12
CA TRP A 182 11.51 35.99 -0.86
C TRP A 182 10.74 37.30 -0.75
N THR A 183 9.96 37.61 -1.79
CA THR A 183 9.01 38.72 -1.76
C THR A 183 7.78 38.36 -0.93
N THR A 184 7.03 39.37 -0.48
CA THR A 184 5.76 39.16 0.23
C THR A 184 4.76 38.31 -0.57
N GLU A 185 4.77 38.44 -1.90
CA GLU A 185 3.90 37.68 -2.80
C GLU A 185 4.29 36.19 -2.83
N GLN A 186 5.59 35.90 -2.91
CA GLN A 186 6.12 34.53 -2.86
C GLN A 186 5.83 33.82 -1.54
N CYS A 187 5.93 34.53 -0.41
CA CYS A 187 5.54 33.99 0.89
C CYS A 187 4.05 33.63 0.93
N LYS A 188 3.19 34.50 0.39
CA LYS A 188 1.74 34.26 0.37
C LYS A 188 1.34 33.08 -0.52
N GLU A 189 1.98 32.92 -1.68
CA GLU A 189 1.77 31.75 -2.55
C GLU A 189 2.15 30.44 -1.86
N PHE A 190 3.24 30.46 -1.09
CA PHE A 190 3.68 29.31 -0.31
C PHE A 190 2.72 28.97 0.84
N ASP A 191 2.16 29.99 1.51
CA ASP A 191 1.13 29.79 2.54
C ASP A 191 -0.14 29.16 1.95
N ASP A 192 -0.61 29.68 0.82
CA ASP A 192 -1.77 29.13 0.09
C ASP A 192 -1.52 27.67 -0.32
N PHE A 193 -0.29 27.32 -0.70
CA PHE A 193 0.12 25.95 -0.98
C PHE A 193 0.08 25.05 0.25
N CYS A 194 0.63 25.52 1.38
CA CYS A 194 0.57 24.80 2.66
C CYS A 194 -0.88 24.51 3.06
N MET A 195 -1.77 25.50 2.93
CA MET A 195 -3.19 25.34 3.25
C MET A 195 -3.89 24.33 2.33
N LYS A 196 -3.57 24.33 1.02
CA LYS A 196 -4.14 23.39 0.03
C LYS A 196 -3.75 21.94 0.25
N ILE A 197 -2.54 21.67 0.74
CA ILE A 197 -2.06 20.30 1.00
C ILE A 197 -2.72 19.67 2.23
N ASN A 198 -3.56 20.42 2.96
CA ASN A 198 -4.17 20.00 4.21
C ASN A 198 -3.08 19.54 5.19
N VAL A 199 -2.23 20.49 5.55
CA VAL A 199 -1.12 20.35 6.50
C VAL A 199 -1.51 19.59 7.77
N ASP A 200 -2.77 19.69 8.22
CA ASP A 200 -3.31 18.92 9.36
C ASP A 200 -3.20 17.40 9.19
N ASN A 201 -3.23 16.87 7.97
CA ASN A 201 -3.04 15.45 7.70
C ASN A 201 -1.56 15.01 7.82
N ILE A 202 -0.61 15.92 7.58
CA ILE A 202 0.82 15.68 7.75
C ILE A 202 1.24 15.94 9.22
N MET A 203 0.50 16.79 9.94
CA MET A 203 0.85 17.32 11.26
C MET A 203 0.39 16.49 12.48
N LYS A 204 0.07 15.20 12.35
CA LYS A 204 -0.34 14.37 13.50
C LYS A 204 0.77 14.04 14.52
N ASN A 205 1.98 14.55 14.34
CA ASN A 205 3.07 14.41 15.32
C ASN A 205 3.16 15.66 16.21
N ASN A 206 2.81 15.51 17.49
CA ASN A 206 2.71 16.61 18.46
C ASN A 206 4.01 17.43 18.64
N LEU A 207 5.18 16.83 18.41
CA LEU A 207 6.46 17.54 18.49
C LEU A 207 6.63 18.49 17.29
N LEU A 208 6.19 18.07 16.10
CA LEU A 208 6.25 18.85 14.87
C LEU A 208 5.28 20.04 14.90
N ILE A 209 4.09 19.87 15.50
CA ILE A 209 3.11 20.97 15.66
C ILE A 209 3.74 22.15 16.42
N LYS A 210 4.46 21.87 17.51
CA LYS A 210 5.05 22.92 18.34
C LYS A 210 6.14 23.68 17.59
N THR A 211 7.10 22.97 17.01
CA THR A 211 8.25 23.60 16.33
C THR A 211 7.82 24.32 15.03
N THR A 212 6.85 23.78 14.28
CA THR A 212 6.34 24.47 13.09
C THR A 212 5.53 25.71 13.44
N LYS A 213 4.68 25.68 14.47
CA LYS A 213 3.96 26.88 14.94
C LYS A 213 4.92 27.95 15.45
N GLU A 214 5.93 27.57 16.22
CA GLU A 214 6.98 28.49 16.69
C GLU A 214 7.76 29.10 15.51
N THR A 215 8.01 28.32 14.46
CA THR A 215 8.70 28.81 13.25
C THR A 215 7.82 29.74 12.41
N LEU A 216 6.56 29.41 12.18
CA LEU A 216 5.61 30.28 11.44
C LEU A 216 5.38 31.59 12.18
N GLN A 217 5.18 31.54 13.50
CA GLN A 217 5.08 32.72 14.36
C GLN A 217 6.34 33.58 14.34
N TYR A 218 7.53 32.96 14.32
CA TYR A 218 8.80 33.69 14.22
C TYR A 218 8.93 34.50 12.92
N PHE A 219 8.25 34.09 11.85
CA PHE A 219 8.25 34.79 10.55
C PHE A 219 7.01 35.70 10.35
N ASN A 220 6.16 35.88 11.37
CA ASN A 220 4.86 36.58 11.26
C ASN A 220 3.94 36.00 10.17
N ILE A 221 4.05 34.70 9.94
CA ILE A 221 3.20 33.93 9.03
C ILE A 221 2.07 33.34 9.89
N ASN A 222 0.83 33.76 9.62
CA ASN A 222 -0.37 33.35 10.38
C ASN A 222 -1.08 32.15 9.73
#